data_AF-A0A3N5SV52-F1
#
_entry.id   AF-A0A3N5SV52-F1
#
_cell.length_a   1.000
_cell.length_b   1.000
_cell.length_c   1.000
_cell.angle_alpha   90.00
_cell.angle_beta   90.00
_cell.angle_gamma   90.00
#
_symmetry.space_group_name_H-M   'P 1'
#
loop_
_entity.id
_entity.type
_entity.pdbx_description
1 polymer ?
#
loop_
_entity_poly.entity_id
_entity_poly.type
_entity_poly.pdbx_seq_one_letter_code
_entity_poly.pdbx_strand_id
1 'polypeptide(L)'
;MEGFKQFMIRHFEKILVGVILLAAFLGMYLVEEKSVVLNFYYLPVLTAGYFLGRRMGLLTAVLSILIVVINLMVFPQSFFKGPEFLNAVTQLSSWGGFLILASVTVGTLYEQSERRLRDLKSAYIGILEILSKYLESTDRYTRGHSVRVSELAMEIAI
;
A
#
# COMPACT_ATOMS: atom_id res chain seq x y z
N MET A 1 -3.69 -9.46 14.17
CA MET A 1 -3.92 -8.86 12.82
C MET A 1 -2.63 -8.46 12.10
N GLU A 2 -1.49 -8.28 12.78
CA GLU A 2 -0.20 -7.93 12.13
C GLU A 2 0.40 -9.06 11.26
N GLY A 3 0.19 -10.33 11.63
CA GLY A 3 0.69 -11.47 10.86
C GLY A 3 0.07 -11.60 9.46
N PHE A 4 -1.21 -11.26 9.29
CA PHE A 4 -1.88 -11.29 7.98
C PHE A 4 -1.32 -10.20 7.05
N LYS A 5 -1.05 -9.02 7.60
CA LYS A 5 -0.43 -7.89 6.90
C LYS A 5 0.99 -8.25 6.44
N GLN A 6 1.77 -8.92 7.30
CA GLN A 6 3.14 -9.31 7.00
C GLN A 6 3.24 -10.49 6.03
N PHE A 7 2.29 -11.43 6.09
CA PHE A 7 2.16 -12.52 5.13
C PHE A 7 1.71 -12.02 3.76
N MET A 8 0.72 -11.13 3.73
CA MET A 8 0.29 -10.46 2.50
C MET A 8 1.45 -9.72 1.84
N ILE A 9 2.24 -8.93 2.58
CA ILE A 9 3.39 -8.21 2.01
C ILE A 9 4.46 -9.18 1.49
N ARG A 10 4.73 -10.30 2.18
CA ARG A 10 5.78 -11.25 1.79
C ARG A 10 5.43 -12.09 0.56
N HIS A 11 4.16 -12.43 0.36
CA HIS A 11 3.69 -13.23 -0.79
C HIS A 11 2.82 -12.42 -1.76
N PHE A 12 2.83 -11.09 -1.65
CA PHE A 12 1.91 -10.22 -2.37
C PHE A 12 2.04 -10.39 -3.88
N GLU A 13 3.26 -10.45 -4.42
CA GLU A 13 3.49 -10.63 -5.85
C GLU A 13 2.80 -11.89 -6.38
N LYS A 14 2.86 -13.01 -5.65
CA LYS A 14 2.20 -14.26 -6.04
C LYS A 14 0.68 -14.15 -5.95
N ILE A 15 0.16 -13.47 -4.92
CA ILE A 15 -1.28 -13.23 -4.76
C ILE A 15 -1.78 -12.31 -5.89
N LEU A 16 -1.03 -11.27 -6.23
CA LEU A 16 -1.37 -10.26 -7.22
C LEU A 16 -1.36 -10.86 -8.63
N VAL A 17 -0.30 -11.60 -8.97
CA VAL A 17 -0.27 -12.41 -10.21
C VAL A 17 -1.39 -13.43 -10.22
N GLY A 18 -1.70 -14.07 -9.08
CA GLY A 18 -2.82 -14.99 -8.95
C GLY A 18 -4.17 -14.32 -9.21
N VAL A 19 -4.42 -13.12 -8.68
CA VAL A 19 -5.65 -12.35 -8.91
C VAL A 19 -5.76 -11.90 -10.37
N ILE A 20 -4.65 -11.46 -10.98
CA ILE A 20 -4.61 -11.08 -12.39
C ILE A 20 -4.88 -12.29 -13.29
N LEU A 21 -4.28 -13.44 -12.98
CA LEU A 21 -4.52 -14.70 -13.71
C LEU A 21 -5.94 -15.21 -13.51
N LEU A 22 -6.49 -15.08 -12.30
CA LEU A 22 -7.89 -15.42 -12.02
C LEU A 22 -8.83 -14.50 -12.81
N ALA A 23 -8.54 -13.20 -12.89
CA ALA A 23 -9.30 -12.25 -13.70
C ALA A 23 -9.21 -12.57 -15.20
N ALA A 24 -8.03 -12.97 -15.68
CA ALA A 24 -7.85 -13.45 -17.06
C ALA A 24 -8.62 -14.75 -17.32
N PHE A 25 -8.62 -15.69 -16.37
CA PHE A 25 -9.35 -16.95 -16.45
C PHE A 25 -10.87 -16.73 -16.40
N LEU A 26 -11.36 -15.86 -15.53
CA LEU A 26 -12.77 -15.45 -15.46
C LEU A 26 -13.21 -14.76 -16.77
N GLY A 27 -12.35 -13.90 -17.33
CA GLY A 27 -12.58 -13.28 -18.64
C GLY A 27 -12.66 -14.29 -19.78
N MET A 28 -11.94 -15.41 -19.67
CA MET A 28 -11.98 -16.51 -20.64
C MET A 28 -13.21 -17.42 -20.47
N TYR A 29 -13.66 -17.66 -19.23
CA TYR A 29 -14.68 -18.67 -18.94
C TYR A 29 -16.12 -18.13 -18.84
N LEU A 30 -16.33 -16.84 -18.55
CA LEU A 30 -17.61 -16.40 -17.95
C LEU A 30 -18.49 -15.38 -18.69
N VAL A 31 -18.06 -14.60 -19.71
CA VAL A 31 -18.89 -13.43 -20.09
C VAL A 31 -18.92 -13.02 -21.57
N GLU A 32 -20.15 -12.79 -22.06
CA GLU A 32 -20.53 -12.06 -23.28
C GLU A 32 -20.51 -10.51 -23.10
N GLU A 33 -20.39 -10.00 -21.87
CA GLU A 33 -20.30 -8.56 -21.52
C GLU A 33 -18.87 -8.12 -21.15
N LYS A 34 -18.29 -7.29 -22.02
CA LYS A 34 -16.88 -6.85 -21.99
C LYS A 34 -16.53 -5.88 -20.87
N SER A 35 -17.52 -5.18 -20.29
CA SER A 35 -17.29 -4.07 -19.34
C SER A 35 -16.96 -4.55 -17.92
N VAL A 36 -17.55 -5.67 -17.48
CA VAL A 36 -17.35 -6.20 -16.12
C VAL A 36 -15.93 -6.70 -15.92
N VAL A 37 -15.36 -7.36 -16.93
CA VAL A 37 -13.99 -7.89 -16.90
C VAL A 37 -12.97 -6.76 -16.78
N LEU A 38 -13.12 -5.68 -17.57
CA LEU A 38 -12.24 -4.50 -17.51
C LEU A 38 -12.29 -3.82 -16.14
N ASN A 39 -13.47 -3.75 -15.51
CA ASN A 39 -13.61 -3.19 -14.18
C ASN A 39 -12.91 -4.03 -13.11
N PHE A 40 -12.88 -5.36 -13.29
CA PHE A 40 -12.26 -6.27 -12.33
C PHE A 40 -10.74 -6.08 -12.22
N TYR A 41 -10.07 -5.69 -13.31
CA TYR A 41 -8.64 -5.40 -13.33
C TYR A 41 -8.25 -4.14 -12.52
N TYR A 42 -9.19 -3.26 -12.17
CA TYR A 42 -8.88 -2.13 -11.28
C TYR A 42 -8.52 -2.61 -9.86
N LEU A 43 -9.18 -3.64 -9.34
CA LEU A 43 -8.93 -4.13 -7.97
C LEU A 43 -7.47 -4.53 -7.71
N PRO A 44 -6.84 -5.43 -8.50
CA PRO A 44 -5.43 -5.77 -8.31
C PRO A 44 -4.50 -4.56 -8.52
N VAL A 45 -4.84 -3.64 -9.42
CA VAL A 45 -4.00 -2.47 -9.74
C VAL A 45 -4.06 -1.41 -8.63
N LEU A 46 -5.23 -1.13 -8.07
CA LEU A 46 -5.38 -0.24 -6.93
C LEU A 46 -4.73 -0.83 -5.68
N THR A 47 -4.93 -2.13 -5.44
CA THR A 47 -4.30 -2.80 -4.30
C THR A 47 -2.78 -2.85 -4.44
N ALA A 48 -2.24 -3.04 -5.64
CA ALA A 48 -0.81 -2.90 -5.93
C ALA A 48 -0.28 -1.50 -5.63
N GLY A 49 -0.96 -0.47 -6.13
CA GLY A 49 -0.58 0.92 -5.88
C GLY A 49 -0.62 1.27 -4.40
N TYR A 50 -1.63 0.77 -3.68
CA TYR A 50 -1.80 1.02 -2.26
C TYR A 50 -0.76 0.29 -1.39
N PHE A 51 -0.50 -0.99 -1.62
CA PHE A 51 0.40 -1.75 -0.73
C PHE A 51 1.88 -1.66 -1.08
N LEU A 52 2.19 -1.47 -2.37
CA LEU A 52 3.53 -1.69 -2.91
C LEU A 52 4.16 -0.40 -3.46
N GLY A 53 3.47 0.73 -3.31
CA GLY A 53 3.93 2.07 -3.70
C GLY A 53 3.81 2.34 -5.20
N ARG A 54 4.34 3.49 -5.64
CA ARG A 54 4.12 4.00 -7.01
C ARG A 54 4.72 3.11 -8.09
N ARG A 55 5.93 2.58 -7.89
CA ARG A 55 6.68 1.82 -8.91
C ARG A 55 6.00 0.50 -9.23
N MET A 56 5.60 -0.24 -8.20
CA MET A 56 4.95 -1.53 -8.36
C MET A 56 3.51 -1.40 -8.83
N GLY A 57 2.77 -0.37 -8.37
CA GLY A 57 1.46 -0.03 -8.93
C GLY A 57 1.52 0.17 -10.44
N LEU A 58 2.48 0.98 -10.93
CA LEU A 58 2.70 1.19 -12.36
C LEU A 58 3.00 -0.11 -13.12
N LEU A 59 3.87 -0.96 -12.58
CA LEU A 59 4.19 -2.25 -13.21
C LEU A 59 2.96 -3.15 -13.33
N THR A 60 2.09 -3.18 -12.31
CA THR A 60 0.85 -3.98 -12.36
C THR A 60 -0.18 -3.41 -13.32
N ALA A 61 -0.26 -2.08 -13.46
CA ALA A 61 -1.11 -1.43 -14.46
C ALA A 61 -0.65 -1.82 -15.87
N VAL A 62 0.65 -1.73 -16.14
CA VAL A 62 1.26 -2.12 -17.42
C VAL A 62 1.05 -3.61 -17.70
N LEU A 63 1.27 -4.48 -16.71
CA LEU A 63 1.06 -5.92 -16.85
C LEU A 63 -0.41 -6.25 -17.17
N SER A 64 -1.36 -5.58 -16.51
CA SER A 64 -2.78 -5.77 -16.76
C SER A 64 -3.16 -5.36 -18.18
N ILE A 65 -2.67 -4.21 -18.66
CA ILE A 65 -2.86 -3.76 -20.05
C ILE A 65 -2.27 -4.77 -21.03
N LEU A 66 -1.04 -5.25 -20.77
CA LEU A 66 -0.37 -6.24 -21.62
C LEU A 66 -1.16 -7.54 -21.72
N ILE A 67 -1.70 -8.04 -20.60
CA ILE A 67 -2.54 -9.25 -20.58
C ILE A 67 -3.83 -9.05 -21.38
N VAL A 68 -4.48 -7.89 -21.25
CA VAL A 68 -5.69 -7.57 -22.03
C VAL A 68 -5.37 -7.53 -23.53
N VAL A 69 -4.25 -6.93 -23.93
CA VAL A 69 -3.79 -6.88 -25.32
C VAL A 69 -3.48 -8.28 -25.86
N ILE A 70 -2.81 -9.13 -25.07
CA ILE A 70 -2.55 -10.53 -25.43
C ILE A 70 -3.87 -11.29 -25.60
N ASN A 71 -4.83 -11.09 -24.71
CA ASN A 71 -6.14 -11.73 -24.80
C ASN A 71 -6.87 -11.32 -26.09
N LEU A 72 -6.75 -10.04 -26.49
CA LEU A 72 -7.28 -9.52 -27.76
C LEU A 72 -6.67 -10.20 -29.00
N MET A 73 -5.37 -10.51 -28.96
CA MET A 73 -4.67 -11.23 -30.04
C MET A 73 -5.06 -12.71 -30.12
N VAL A 74 -5.26 -13.37 -28.97
CA VAL A 74 -5.57 -14.81 -28.90
C VAL A 74 -7.05 -15.08 -29.21
N PHE A 75 -7.97 -14.20 -28.79
CA PHE A 75 -9.42 -14.34 -29.00
C PHE A 75 -10.02 -13.13 -29.75
N PRO A 76 -9.71 -12.94 -31.04
CA PRO A 76 -10.28 -11.86 -31.83
C PRO A 76 -11.81 -11.96 -31.93
N GLN A 77 -12.38 -13.17 -31.88
CA GLN A 77 -13.81 -13.43 -32.00
C GLN A 77 -14.64 -12.92 -30.80
N SER A 78 -14.07 -12.85 -29.59
CA SER A 78 -14.78 -12.32 -28.40
C SER A 78 -14.92 -10.80 -28.43
N PHE A 79 -13.99 -10.09 -29.06
CA PHE A 79 -14.00 -8.63 -29.11
C PHE A 79 -14.60 -8.06 -30.40
N PHE A 80 -14.48 -8.74 -31.54
CA PHE A 80 -14.92 -8.24 -32.85
C PHE A 80 -16.27 -8.85 -33.28
N LYS A 81 -17.38 -8.24 -32.85
CA LYS A 81 -18.65 -8.33 -33.59
C LYS A 81 -18.74 -7.10 -34.51
N GLY A 82 -18.09 -7.16 -35.68
CA GLY A 82 -18.22 -6.15 -36.75
C GLY A 82 -17.07 -5.12 -36.89
N PRO A 83 -17.22 -4.12 -37.80
CA PRO A 83 -16.17 -3.18 -38.23
C PRO A 83 -15.92 -2.01 -37.24
N GLU A 84 -16.12 -2.23 -35.95
CA GLU A 84 -15.98 -1.24 -34.87
C GLU A 84 -14.58 -1.29 -34.21
N PHE A 85 -13.53 -1.61 -34.97
CA PHE A 85 -12.16 -1.72 -34.45
C PHE A 85 -11.68 -0.43 -33.79
N LEU A 86 -11.98 0.71 -34.42
CA LEU A 86 -11.61 2.02 -33.90
C LEU A 86 -12.26 2.31 -32.54
N ASN A 87 -13.52 1.93 -32.35
CA ASN A 87 -14.25 2.18 -31.10
C ASN A 87 -13.72 1.29 -29.95
N ALA A 88 -13.39 0.04 -30.26
CA ALA A 88 -12.74 -0.85 -29.29
C ALA A 88 -11.36 -0.32 -28.87
N VAL A 89 -10.55 0.17 -29.81
CA VAL A 89 -9.21 0.71 -29.53
C VAL A 89 -9.29 2.02 -28.72
N THR A 90 -10.20 2.93 -29.05
CA THR A 90 -10.39 4.17 -28.27
C THR A 90 -10.87 3.88 -26.85
N GLN A 91 -11.80 2.92 -26.68
CA GLN A 91 -12.25 2.51 -25.34
C GLN A 91 -11.12 1.86 -24.53
N LEU A 92 -10.33 0.96 -25.14
CA LEU A 92 -9.23 0.27 -24.45
C LEU A 92 -8.10 1.24 -24.05
N SER A 93 -7.77 2.18 -24.94
CA SER A 93 -6.75 3.20 -24.67
C SER A 93 -7.18 4.16 -23.57
N SER A 94 -8.45 4.59 -23.57
CA SER A 94 -9.02 5.41 -22.49
C SER A 94 -9.01 4.67 -21.16
N TRP A 95 -9.43 3.40 -21.14
CA TRP A 95 -9.39 2.55 -19.97
C TRP A 95 -7.96 2.36 -19.42
N GLY A 96 -7.00 2.00 -20.30
CA GLY A 96 -5.60 1.80 -19.92
C GLY A 96 -4.95 3.08 -19.38
N GLY A 97 -5.24 4.23 -20.00
CA GLY A 97 -4.80 5.53 -19.52
C GLY A 97 -5.34 5.84 -18.12
N PHE A 98 -6.64 5.62 -17.91
CA PHE A 98 -7.27 5.83 -16.60
C PHE A 98 -6.70 4.89 -15.52
N LEU A 99 -6.43 3.64 -15.89
CA LEU A 99 -5.86 2.64 -15.00
C LEU A 99 -4.42 3.00 -14.55
N ILE A 100 -3.61 3.53 -15.47
CA ILE A 100 -2.27 4.08 -15.14
C ILE A 100 -2.40 5.29 -14.21
N LEU A 101 -3.26 6.26 -14.53
CA LEU A 101 -3.46 7.47 -13.72
C LEU A 101 -3.94 7.13 -12.30
N ALA A 102 -4.90 6.20 -12.18
CA ALA A 102 -5.41 5.73 -10.90
C ALA A 102 -4.29 5.08 -10.08
N SER A 103 -3.50 4.20 -10.70
CA SER A 103 -2.39 3.52 -10.03
C SER A 103 -1.33 4.50 -9.51
N VAL A 104 -0.95 5.48 -10.34
CA VAL A 104 0.01 6.52 -9.96
C VAL A 104 -0.52 7.35 -8.80
N THR A 105 -1.78 7.78 -8.87
CA THR A 105 -2.41 8.63 -7.84
C THR A 105 -2.52 7.91 -6.50
N VAL A 106 -2.96 6.64 -6.51
CA VAL A 106 -3.06 5.83 -5.29
C VAL A 106 -1.67 5.55 -4.72
N GLY A 107 -0.70 5.25 -5.58
CA GLY A 107 0.68 5.00 -5.16
C GLY A 107 1.37 6.21 -4.54
N THR A 108 1.20 7.41 -5.10
CA THR A 108 1.75 8.64 -4.53
C THR A 108 1.09 9.02 -3.21
N LEU A 109 -0.24 8.87 -3.13
CA LEU A 109 -0.99 9.17 -1.91
C LEU A 109 -0.57 8.26 -0.75
N TYR A 110 -0.33 6.98 -1.04
CA TYR A 110 0.14 6.03 -0.04
C TYR A 110 1.55 6.36 0.44
N GLU A 111 2.49 6.61 -0.48
CA GLU A 111 3.86 7.01 -0.12
C GLU A 111 3.88 8.27 0.77
N GLN A 112 3.01 9.23 0.49
CA GLN A 112 2.90 10.43 1.30
C GLN A 112 2.32 10.15 2.68
N SER A 113 1.29 9.30 2.77
CA SER A 113 0.69 8.90 4.05
C SER A 113 1.71 8.16 4.94
N GLU A 114 2.47 7.25 4.34
CA GLU A 114 3.50 6.48 5.05
C GLU A 114 4.64 7.38 5.56
N ARG A 115 5.05 8.39 4.78
CA ARG A 115 6.00 9.42 5.23
C ARG A 115 5.47 10.19 6.43
N ARG A 116 4.23 10.69 6.37
CA ARG A 116 3.62 11.43 7.50
C ARG A 116 3.56 10.59 8.78
N LEU A 117 3.21 9.30 8.67
CA LEU A 117 3.19 8.38 9.81
C LEU A 117 4.58 8.18 10.43
N ARG A 118 5.62 8.04 9.59
CA ARG A 118 7.01 7.94 10.07
C ARG A 118 7.47 9.22 10.77
N ASP A 119 7.18 10.38 10.18
CA ASP A 119 7.55 11.67 10.75
C ASP A 119 6.85 11.88 12.10
N LEU A 120 5.57 11.54 12.20
CA LEU A 120 4.80 11.62 13.44
C LEU A 120 5.38 10.69 14.52
N LYS A 121 5.75 9.46 14.15
CA LYS A 121 6.40 8.51 15.07
C LYS A 121 7.76 9.04 15.55
N SER A 122 8.55 9.61 14.66
CA SER A 122 9.85 10.20 14.99
C SER A 122 9.69 11.38 15.95
N ALA A 123 8.75 12.29 15.67
CA ALA A 123 8.43 13.42 16.54
C ALA A 123 7.93 12.96 17.92
N TYR A 124 7.07 11.95 17.98
CA TYR A 124 6.60 11.37 19.24
C TYR A 124 7.74 10.81 20.09
N ILE A 125 8.67 10.05 19.49
CA ILE A 125 9.86 9.55 20.18
C ILE A 125 10.74 10.71 20.67
N GLY A 126 10.91 11.76 19.85
CA GLY A 126 11.66 12.95 20.24
C GLY A 126 11.05 13.68 21.45
N ILE A 127 9.73 13.82 21.50
CA ILE A 127 9.04 14.39 22.67
C ILE A 127 9.26 13.53 23.92
N LEU A 128 9.19 12.20 23.76
CA LEU A 128 9.39 11.26 24.86
C LEU A 128 10.82 11.33 25.41
N GLU A 129 11.81 11.54 24.55
CA GLU A 129 13.20 11.76 24.95
C GLU A 129 13.38 13.06 25.73
N ILE A 130 12.75 14.16 25.29
CA ILE A 130 12.77 15.44 26.01
C ILE A 130 12.14 15.29 27.39
N LEU A 131 10.96 14.65 27.46
CA LEU A 131 10.27 14.43 28.73
C LEU A 131 11.11 13.56 29.68
N SER A 132 11.78 12.53 29.16
CA SER A 132 12.69 11.70 29.93
C SER A 132 13.86 12.50 30.50
N LYS A 133 14.50 13.37 29.69
CA LYS A 133 15.58 14.26 30.17
C LYS A 133 15.09 15.27 31.20
N TYR A 134 13.88 15.79 31.05
CA TYR A 134 13.29 16.70 32.02
C TYR A 134 13.05 16.00 33.37
N LEU A 135 12.51 14.78 33.35
CA LEU A 135 12.30 13.96 34.54
C LEU A 135 13.64 13.69 35.26
N GLU A 136 14.66 13.25 34.52
CA GLU A 136 16.01 12.99 35.06
C GLU A 136 16.65 14.25 35.67
N SER A 137 16.48 15.41 35.01
CA SER A 137 16.99 16.68 35.55
C SER A 137 16.26 17.14 36.81
N THR A 138 14.96 16.84 36.93
CA THR A 138 14.15 17.16 38.12
C THR A 138 14.43 16.20 39.28
N ASP A 139 14.66 14.92 38.99
CA ASP A 139 14.99 13.88 39.97
C ASP A 139 16.34 14.18 40.67
N ARG A 140 17.29 14.80 39.96
CA ARG A 140 18.55 15.26 40.55
C ARG A 140 18.37 16.29 41.69
N TYR A 141 17.28 17.08 41.66
CA TYR A 141 16.96 18.06 42.70
C TYR A 141 15.90 17.58 43.71
N THR A 142 15.25 16.45 43.45
CA THR A 142 14.33 15.80 44.38
C THR A 142 15.00 14.56 44.97
N ARG A 143 16.01 14.76 45.83
CA ARG A 143 16.39 13.68 46.76
C ARG A 143 15.13 13.28 47.51
N GLY A 144 14.58 12.10 47.17
CA GLY A 144 13.35 11.60 47.74
C GLY A 144 13.41 11.65 49.26
N HIS A 145 12.26 11.78 49.93
CA HIS A 145 12.19 11.80 51.39
C HIS A 145 13.06 10.71 52.04
N SER A 146 13.07 9.50 51.46
CA SER A 146 13.90 8.38 51.89
C SER A 146 15.41 8.63 51.80
N VAL A 147 15.88 9.33 50.76
CA VAL A 147 17.30 9.68 50.60
C VAL A 147 17.71 10.73 51.62
N ARG A 148 16.87 11.76 51.83
CA ARG A 148 17.13 12.78 52.86
C ARG A 148 17.13 12.20 54.28
N VAL A 149 16.21 11.30 54.60
CA VAL A 149 16.17 10.61 55.90
C VAL A 149 17.40 9.72 56.08
N SER A 150 17.84 9.02 55.04
CA SER A 150 19.04 8.18 55.09
C SER A 150 20.31 8.99 55.36
N GLU A 151 20.44 10.17 54.75
CA GLU A 151 21.60 11.05 54.98
C GLU A 151 21.60 11.63 56.40
N LEU A 152 20.45 12.11 56.89
CA LEU A 152 20.33 12.57 58.28
C LEU A 152 20.61 11.44 59.28
N ALA A 153 20.12 10.23 59.03
CA ALA A 153 20.41 9.08 59.88
C ALA A 153 21.91 8.73 59.90
N MET A 154 22.59 8.89 58.77
CA MET A 154 24.04 8.68 58.67
C MET A 154 24.83 9.77 59.40
N GLU A 155 24.41 11.04 59.33
CA GLU A 155 25.02 12.13 60.10
C GLU A 155 24.84 11.95 61.62
N ILE A 156 23.69 11.43 62.08
CA ILE A 156 23.43 11.18 63.50
C ILE A 156 24.17 9.95 64.02
N ALA A 157 24.55 9.02 63.14
CA ALA A 157 25.23 7.78 63.51
C ALA A 157 26.75 7.93 63.70
N ILE A 158 27.33 9.08 63.34
CA ILE A 158 28.74 9.45 63.58
C ILE A 158 28.82 10.30 64.84
#